data_AF-X1NUJ3-F1
#
_entry.id   AF-X1NUJ3-F1
#
_cell.length_a   1.000
_cell.length_b   1.000
_cell.length_c   1.000
_cell.angle_alpha   90.00
_cell.angle_beta   90.00
_cell.angle_gamma   90.00
#
_symmetry.space_group_name_H-M   'P 1'
#
loop_
_entity.id
_entity.type
_entity.pdbx_description
1 polymer ?
#
loop_
_entity_poly.entity_id
_entity_poly.type
_entity_poly.pdbx_seq_one_letter_code
_entity_poly.pdbx_strand_id
1 'polypeptide(L)'
;ARAADVQVIIEGPGHVPLHQIQAQVKLQKRLCKGAPFYVLGPIVTDIAPGYDHITSAIGGALAAWAGADFICYVTPMEHLGLPTAEHVSEGVIAARIAAHAADIAKGVKGTWEKDKCFSDFRRKRNWEKQIALALDPTRARAFRKVRKSKSKDVCSMCGKLCVYRMH
;
A
#
# COMPACT_ATOMS: atom_id res chain seq x y z
N ALA A 1 -7.95 31.28 7.11
CA ALA A 1 -6.78 30.57 6.55
C ALA A 1 -6.41 31.10 5.16
N ARG A 2 -7.16 30.82 4.08
CA ARG A 2 -6.79 31.31 2.72
C ARG A 2 -6.66 32.84 2.60
N ALA A 3 -7.60 33.59 3.18
CA ALA A 3 -7.52 35.05 3.21
C ALA A 3 -6.32 35.60 4.02
N ALA A 4 -5.72 34.75 4.86
CA ALA A 4 -4.54 35.07 5.66
C ALA A 4 -3.28 34.35 5.15
N ASP A 5 -3.32 33.79 3.93
CA ASP A 5 -2.22 33.06 3.30
C ASP A 5 -1.62 31.90 4.13
N VAL A 6 -2.45 31.24 4.94
CA VAL A 6 -2.04 30.07 5.73
C VAL A 6 -2.38 28.79 4.97
N GLN A 7 -1.38 27.90 4.78
CA GLN A 7 -1.55 26.58 4.18
C GLN A 7 -2.49 25.69 5.02
N VAL A 8 -3.35 24.92 4.37
CA VAL A 8 -4.35 24.06 5.03
C VAL A 8 -4.41 22.70 4.36
N ILE A 9 -4.49 21.66 5.18
CA ILE A 9 -4.88 20.30 4.82
C ILE A 9 -6.19 20.00 5.54
N ILE A 10 -7.07 19.22 4.93
CA ILE A 10 -8.33 18.78 5.53
C ILE A 10 -8.18 17.32 5.93
N GLU A 11 -8.54 17.00 7.17
CA GLU A 11 -8.57 15.62 7.66
C GLU A 11 -9.91 14.96 7.34
N GLY A 12 -9.84 13.67 7.01
CA GLY A 12 -10.96 12.83 6.61
C GLY A 12 -11.28 11.72 7.62
N PRO A 13 -12.32 10.94 7.35
CA PRO A 13 -12.82 9.92 8.26
C PRO A 13 -11.85 8.75 8.44
N GLY A 14 -12.08 8.01 9.54
CA GLY A 14 -11.37 6.76 9.88
C GLY A 14 -12.08 5.49 9.40
N HIS A 15 -13.38 5.32 9.68
CA HIS A 15 -14.14 4.12 9.32
C HIS A 15 -15.18 4.43 8.24
N VAL A 16 -15.06 3.80 7.07
CA VAL A 16 -15.94 4.06 5.93
C VAL A 16 -16.13 2.78 5.12
N PRO A 17 -17.37 2.28 4.94
CA PRO A 17 -17.64 1.16 4.05
C PRO A 17 -17.16 1.45 2.62
N LEU A 18 -16.56 0.45 1.98
CA LEU A 18 -15.85 0.59 0.70
C LEU A 18 -16.62 1.36 -0.38
N HIS A 19 -17.92 1.08 -0.53
CA HIS A 19 -18.78 1.69 -1.56
C HIS A 19 -19.03 3.20 -1.38
N GLN A 20 -18.72 3.77 -0.21
CA GLN A 20 -18.96 5.19 0.10
C GLN A 20 -17.72 6.06 -0.09
N ILE A 21 -16.52 5.47 -0.08
CA ILE A 21 -15.24 6.19 -0.05
C ILE A 21 -15.12 7.18 -1.19
N GLN A 22 -15.38 6.73 -2.43
CA GLN A 22 -15.21 7.60 -3.60
C GLN A 22 -16.14 8.81 -3.57
N ALA A 23 -17.39 8.63 -3.12
CA ALA A 23 -18.35 9.71 -3.02
C ALA A 23 -17.91 10.74 -1.96
N GLN A 24 -17.42 10.28 -0.81
CA GLN A 24 -16.95 11.15 0.26
C GLN A 24 -15.70 11.96 -0.14
N VAL A 25 -14.72 11.32 -0.80
CA VAL A 25 -13.52 12.03 -1.30
C VAL A 25 -13.91 13.11 -2.30
N LYS A 26 -14.76 12.79 -3.29
CA LYS A 26 -15.23 13.78 -4.29
C LYS A 26 -16.03 14.92 -3.64
N LEU A 27 -16.85 14.61 -2.65
CA LEU A 27 -17.61 15.61 -1.90
C LEU A 27 -16.67 16.54 -1.13
N GLN A 28 -15.68 16.00 -0.41
CA GLN A 28 -14.68 16.80 0.28
C GLN A 28 -13.96 17.74 -0.69
N LYS A 29 -13.49 17.22 -1.84
CA LYS A 29 -12.77 18.03 -2.83
C LYS A 29 -13.61 19.19 -3.34
N ARG A 30 -14.91 18.98 -3.51
CA ARG A 30 -15.84 20.03 -3.92
C ARG A 30 -16.04 21.07 -2.81
N LEU A 31 -16.40 20.63 -1.60
CA LEU A 31 -16.73 21.52 -0.48
C LEU A 31 -15.52 22.31 0.00
N CYS A 32 -14.35 21.67 0.05
CA CYS A 32 -13.10 22.28 0.50
C CYS A 32 -12.30 22.92 -0.64
N LYS A 33 -12.92 23.13 -1.81
CA LYS A 33 -12.33 23.84 -2.95
C LYS A 33 -10.93 23.31 -3.31
N GLY A 34 -10.82 22.00 -3.47
CA GLY A 34 -9.60 21.29 -3.87
C GLY A 34 -8.48 21.27 -2.83
N ALA A 35 -8.73 21.64 -1.57
CA ALA A 35 -7.71 21.53 -0.53
C ALA A 35 -7.16 20.09 -0.41
N PRO A 36 -5.85 19.91 -0.09
CA PRO A 36 -5.29 18.60 0.16
C PRO A 36 -6.10 17.83 1.21
N PHE A 37 -6.31 16.55 0.96
CA PHE A 37 -7.15 15.69 1.78
C PHE A 37 -6.33 14.57 2.39
N TYR A 38 -6.37 14.49 3.71
CA TYR A 38 -5.61 13.57 4.54
C TYR A 38 -6.55 12.60 5.22
N VAL A 39 -6.55 11.33 4.83
CA VAL A 39 -7.49 10.32 5.32
C VAL A 39 -6.81 9.34 6.27
N LEU A 40 -7.52 8.86 7.30
CA LEU A 40 -7.02 7.83 8.22
C LEU A 40 -7.45 6.45 7.75
N GLY A 41 -6.60 5.73 7.00
CA GLY A 41 -7.05 4.55 6.26
C GLY A 41 -7.75 4.95 4.97
N PRO A 42 -9.09 4.86 4.83
CA PRO A 42 -10.09 4.43 5.83
C PRO A 42 -10.24 2.92 6.04
N ILE A 43 -10.55 2.52 7.27
CA ILE A 43 -10.94 1.16 7.67
C ILE A 43 -12.29 0.82 7.02
N VAL A 44 -12.29 -0.22 6.18
CA VAL A 44 -13.47 -0.59 5.37
C VAL A 44 -14.40 -1.59 6.06
N THR A 45 -13.97 -2.16 7.18
CA THR A 45 -14.72 -3.13 7.97
C THR A 45 -14.17 -3.20 9.39
N ASP A 46 -15.06 -3.30 10.38
CA ASP A 46 -14.71 -3.15 11.80
C ASP A 46 -14.46 -4.50 12.50
N ILE A 47 -14.65 -5.61 11.78
CA ILE A 47 -14.67 -6.96 12.37
C ILE A 47 -13.30 -7.65 12.37
N ALA A 48 -12.21 -6.90 12.10
CA ALA A 48 -10.86 -7.44 11.99
C ALA A 48 -9.82 -6.69 12.84
N PRO A 49 -10.08 -6.41 14.13
CA PRO A 49 -9.06 -5.82 15.01
C PRO A 49 -7.82 -6.72 15.06
N GLY A 50 -6.63 -6.12 15.12
CA GLY A 50 -5.36 -6.83 14.89
C GLY A 50 -4.92 -6.82 13.42
N TYR A 51 -5.83 -6.51 12.50
CA TYR A 51 -5.59 -6.49 11.05
C TYR A 51 -6.00 -5.17 10.41
N ASP A 52 -6.16 -4.10 11.21
CA ASP A 52 -6.68 -2.83 10.70
C ASP A 52 -5.73 -2.13 9.73
N HIS A 53 -4.43 -2.40 9.79
CA HIS A 53 -3.48 -2.01 8.74
C HIS A 53 -3.85 -2.58 7.34
N ILE A 54 -4.53 -3.73 7.27
CA ILE A 54 -5.02 -4.35 6.01
C ILE A 54 -6.35 -3.72 5.61
N THR A 55 -7.32 -3.66 6.54
CA THR A 55 -8.66 -3.10 6.26
C THR A 55 -8.53 -1.64 5.80
N SER A 56 -7.66 -0.87 6.46
CA SER A 56 -7.35 0.52 6.13
C SER A 56 -6.59 0.69 4.82
N ALA A 57 -5.66 -0.22 4.47
CA ALA A 57 -4.92 -0.14 3.21
C ALA A 57 -5.84 -0.31 1.99
N ILE A 58 -6.87 -1.16 2.11
CA ILE A 58 -7.89 -1.31 1.06
C ILE A 58 -8.62 0.02 0.83
N GLY A 59 -9.11 0.64 1.91
CA GLY A 59 -9.81 1.91 1.80
C GLY A 59 -8.89 3.05 1.37
N GLY A 60 -7.66 3.09 1.87
CA GLY A 60 -6.66 4.11 1.54
C GLY A 60 -6.24 4.09 0.08
N ALA A 61 -6.09 2.91 -0.51
CA ALA A 61 -5.83 2.78 -1.95
C ALA A 61 -7.00 3.37 -2.77
N LEU A 62 -8.24 3.04 -2.40
CA LEU A 62 -9.43 3.57 -3.08
C LEU A 62 -9.59 5.08 -2.87
N ALA A 63 -9.34 5.57 -1.65
CA ALA A 63 -9.46 6.99 -1.31
C ALA A 63 -8.40 7.82 -2.07
N ALA A 64 -7.15 7.36 -2.09
CA ALA A 64 -6.08 8.01 -2.83
C ALA A 64 -6.31 7.96 -4.34
N TRP A 65 -6.82 6.85 -4.89
CA TRP A 65 -7.21 6.78 -6.29
C TRP A 65 -8.36 7.75 -6.60
N ALA A 66 -9.32 7.91 -5.68
CA ALA A 66 -10.42 8.85 -5.79
C ALA A 66 -10.01 10.33 -5.63
N GLY A 67 -8.80 10.61 -5.15
CA GLY A 67 -8.24 11.96 -5.06
C GLY A 67 -7.78 12.41 -3.66
N ALA A 68 -7.75 11.54 -2.65
CA ALA A 68 -7.04 11.87 -1.40
C ALA A 68 -5.53 12.00 -1.66
N ASP A 69 -4.88 12.94 -0.96
CA ASP A 69 -3.47 13.29 -1.20
C ASP A 69 -2.54 12.68 -0.17
N PHE A 70 -3.04 12.45 1.05
CA PHE A 70 -2.29 11.85 2.15
C PHE A 70 -3.08 10.69 2.76
N ILE A 71 -2.36 9.63 3.12
CA ILE A 71 -2.90 8.49 3.86
C ILE A 71 -2.19 8.47 5.21
N CYS A 72 -2.93 8.61 6.30
CA CYS A 72 -2.45 8.27 7.63
C CYS A 72 -2.49 6.75 7.71
N TYR A 73 -1.33 6.16 7.96
CA TYR A 73 -1.22 4.73 8.21
C TYR A 73 -2.04 4.31 9.43
N VAL A 74 -2.47 3.06 9.43
CA VAL A 74 -3.09 2.42 10.58
C VAL A 74 -2.21 1.21 10.92
N THR A 75 -1.96 0.99 12.21
CA THR A 75 -1.12 -0.13 12.65
C THR A 75 -1.97 -1.37 12.93
N PRO A 76 -1.38 -2.57 13.03
CA PRO A 76 -2.08 -3.75 13.55
C PRO A 76 -2.67 -3.55 14.95
N MET A 77 -2.12 -2.62 15.75
CA MET A 77 -2.55 -2.35 17.12
C MET A 77 -3.70 -1.35 17.24
N GLU A 78 -4.20 -0.83 16.11
CA GLU A 78 -5.39 0.02 16.13
C GLU A 78 -6.52 -0.66 16.88
N HIS A 79 -7.24 0.10 17.71
CA HIS A 79 -8.28 -0.39 18.63
C HIS A 79 -7.84 -1.38 19.72
N LEU A 80 -6.54 -1.72 19.81
CA LEU A 80 -6.04 -2.71 20.76
C LEU A 80 -4.99 -2.17 21.74
N GLY A 81 -4.18 -1.17 21.35
CA GLY A 81 -3.18 -0.59 22.25
C GLY A 81 -2.08 0.20 21.53
N LEU A 82 -1.01 0.50 22.26
CA LEU A 82 0.13 1.23 21.70
C LEU A 82 0.98 0.31 20.79
N PRO A 83 1.42 0.80 19.61
CA PRO A 83 2.21 0.01 18.68
C PRO A 83 3.67 -0.16 19.13
N THR A 84 4.28 -1.29 18.75
CA THR A 84 5.73 -1.48 18.81
C THR A 84 6.38 -1.00 17.51
N ALA A 85 7.72 -1.02 17.43
CA ALA A 85 8.44 -0.67 16.20
C ALA A 85 8.04 -1.57 15.01
N GLU A 86 7.78 -2.85 15.26
CA GLU A 86 7.30 -3.80 14.25
C GLU A 86 5.90 -3.42 13.76
N HIS A 87 4.97 -3.11 14.66
CA HIS A 87 3.62 -2.67 14.30
C HIS A 87 3.64 -1.37 13.47
N VAL A 88 4.53 -0.43 13.81
CA VAL A 88 4.75 0.79 13.03
C VAL A 88 5.26 0.45 11.64
N SER A 89 6.26 -0.42 11.52
CA SER A 89 6.82 -0.86 10.24
C SER A 89 5.75 -1.51 9.35
N GLU A 90 4.89 -2.37 9.91
CA GLU A 90 3.81 -3.01 9.15
C GLU A 90 2.76 -2.02 8.66
N GLY A 91 2.34 -1.07 9.49
CA GLY A 91 1.44 0.00 9.07
C GLY A 91 2.05 0.86 7.95
N VAL A 92 3.32 1.24 8.06
CA VAL A 92 4.01 2.07 7.06
C VAL A 92 4.09 1.34 5.73
N ILE A 93 4.46 0.05 5.73
CA ILE A 93 4.52 -0.75 4.51
C ILE A 93 3.13 -0.90 3.89
N ALA A 94 2.08 -1.15 4.69
CA ALA A 94 0.71 -1.26 4.21
C ALA A 94 0.23 0.05 3.53
N ALA A 95 0.46 1.20 4.16
CA ALA A 95 0.11 2.50 3.59
C ALA A 95 0.91 2.83 2.33
N ARG A 96 2.22 2.48 2.28
CA ARG A 96 3.05 2.66 1.08
C ARG A 96 2.59 1.79 -0.09
N ILE A 97 2.14 0.56 0.18
CA ILE A 97 1.54 -0.31 -0.83
C ILE A 97 0.25 0.33 -1.38
N ALA A 98 -0.63 0.81 -0.49
CA ALA A 98 -1.87 1.47 -0.86
C ALA A 98 -1.63 2.73 -1.73
N ALA A 99 -0.69 3.57 -1.31
CA ALA A 99 -0.31 4.78 -2.04
C ALA A 99 0.25 4.45 -3.44
N HIS A 100 1.19 3.50 -3.53
CA HIS A 100 1.77 3.09 -4.81
C HIS A 100 0.74 2.48 -5.75
N ALA A 101 -0.18 1.65 -5.24
CA ALA A 101 -1.28 1.10 -6.02
C ALA A 101 -2.21 2.20 -6.56
N ALA A 102 -2.55 3.19 -5.72
CA ALA A 102 -3.33 4.35 -6.14
C ALA A 102 -2.60 5.19 -7.19
N ASP A 103 -1.28 5.37 -7.07
CA ASP A 103 -0.48 6.12 -8.04
C ASP A 103 -0.44 5.44 -9.40
N ILE A 104 -0.34 4.10 -9.44
CA ILE A 104 -0.49 3.34 -10.69
C ILE A 104 -1.87 3.60 -11.30
N ALA A 105 -2.94 3.49 -10.50
CA ALA A 105 -4.31 3.68 -10.97
C ALA A 105 -4.59 5.12 -11.44
N LYS A 106 -3.89 6.12 -10.88
CA LYS A 106 -3.92 7.51 -11.33
C LYS A 106 -3.05 7.78 -12.57
N GLY A 107 -2.21 6.82 -12.98
CA GLY A 107 -1.27 7.01 -14.09
C GLY A 107 -0.12 7.94 -13.76
N VAL A 108 0.33 7.99 -12.50
CA VAL A 108 1.48 8.82 -12.09
C VAL A 108 2.74 8.34 -12.83
N LYS A 109 3.39 9.26 -13.53
CA LYS A 109 4.56 8.98 -14.38
C LYS A 109 5.65 8.20 -13.62
N GLY A 110 6.12 7.11 -14.20
CA GLY A 110 7.23 6.32 -13.65
C GLY A 110 6.81 5.26 -12.61
N THR A 111 5.55 5.21 -12.21
CA THR A 111 5.09 4.24 -11.19
C THR A 111 4.89 2.85 -11.78
N TRP A 112 4.21 2.75 -12.93
CA TRP A 112 4.03 1.48 -13.64
C TRP A 112 5.35 0.88 -14.13
N GLU A 113 6.31 1.71 -14.54
CA GLU A 113 7.63 1.28 -15.00
C GLU A 113 8.41 0.57 -13.88
N LYS A 114 8.21 0.96 -12.61
CA LYS A 114 8.83 0.27 -11.46
C LYS A 114 8.30 -1.16 -11.34
N ASP A 115 6.99 -1.36 -11.44
CA ASP A 115 6.35 -2.69 -11.39
C ASP A 115 6.76 -3.57 -12.56
N LYS A 116 6.85 -2.98 -13.76
CA LYS A 116 7.32 -3.67 -14.96
C LYS A 116 8.78 -4.12 -14.78
N CYS A 117 9.65 -3.25 -14.29
CA CYS A 117 11.06 -3.56 -14.02
C CYS A 117 11.19 -4.69 -12.97
N PHE A 118 10.42 -4.63 -11.88
CA PHE A 118 10.36 -5.71 -10.90
C PHE A 118 9.91 -7.04 -11.53
N SER A 119 8.86 -7.00 -12.34
CA SER A 119 8.29 -8.17 -13.03
C SER A 119 9.25 -8.77 -14.06
N ASP A 120 10.03 -7.94 -14.74
CA ASP A 120 11.08 -8.39 -15.66
C ASP A 120 12.19 -9.15 -14.93
N PHE A 121 12.65 -8.67 -13.77
CA PHE A 121 13.60 -9.43 -12.96
C PHE A 121 13.00 -10.70 -12.38
N ARG A 122 11.72 -10.68 -12.00
CA ARG A 122 10.98 -11.88 -11.57
C ARG A 122 10.93 -12.94 -12.67
N ARG A 123 10.60 -12.55 -13.90
CA ARG A 123 10.57 -13.44 -15.08
C ARG A 123 11.95 -14.03 -15.37
N LYS A 124 12.99 -13.19 -15.31
CA LYS A 124 14.40 -13.58 -15.48
C LYS A 124 14.98 -14.33 -14.29
N ARG A 125 14.20 -14.52 -13.21
CA ARG A 125 14.62 -15.16 -11.95
C ARG A 125 15.86 -14.52 -11.33
N ASN A 126 16.07 -13.23 -11.58
CA ASN A 126 17.13 -12.45 -10.97
C ASN A 126 16.71 -12.01 -9.57
N TRP A 127 16.86 -12.92 -8.61
CA TRP A 127 16.45 -12.73 -7.22
C TRP A 127 17.10 -11.50 -6.57
N GLU A 128 18.36 -11.23 -6.87
CA GLU A 128 19.09 -10.12 -6.27
C GLU A 128 18.49 -8.77 -6.69
N LYS A 129 18.33 -8.56 -8.00
CA LYS A 129 17.74 -7.32 -8.53
C LYS A 129 16.26 -7.21 -8.20
N GLN A 130 15.52 -8.32 -8.23
CA GLN A 130 14.11 -8.33 -7.82
C GLN A 130 13.95 -7.90 -6.36
N ILE A 131 14.75 -8.47 -5.44
CA ILE A 131 14.68 -8.13 -4.01
C ILE A 131 15.10 -6.68 -3.77
N ALA A 132 16.13 -6.19 -4.47
CA ALA A 132 16.58 -4.80 -4.34
C ALA A 132 15.49 -3.78 -4.72
N LEU A 133 14.57 -4.14 -5.61
CA LEU A 133 13.45 -3.29 -6.01
C LEU A 133 12.19 -3.44 -5.14
N ALA A 134 12.17 -4.35 -4.16
CA ALA A 134 11.01 -4.51 -3.28
C ALA A 134 10.83 -3.26 -2.38
N LEU A 135 9.59 -3.00 -1.96
CA LEU A 135 9.30 -1.95 -0.96
C LEU A 135 10.00 -2.21 0.39
N ASP A 136 10.19 -3.48 0.72
CA ASP A 136 10.98 -3.96 1.86
C ASP A 136 11.94 -5.10 1.40
N PRO A 137 13.15 -4.75 0.93
CA PRO A 137 14.15 -5.72 0.51
C PRO A 137 14.60 -6.65 1.64
N THR A 138 14.57 -6.19 2.89
CA THR A 138 15.03 -6.94 4.06
C THR A 138 14.07 -8.09 4.34
N ARG A 139 12.76 -7.82 4.44
CA ARG A 139 11.73 -8.85 4.62
C ARG A 139 11.66 -9.80 3.43
N ALA A 140 11.74 -9.28 2.20
CA ALA A 140 11.76 -10.11 0.99
C ALA A 140 12.94 -11.10 0.99
N ARG A 141 14.14 -10.64 1.39
CA ARG A 141 15.33 -11.49 1.51
C ARG A 141 15.20 -12.52 2.61
N ALA A 142 14.67 -12.14 3.77
CA ALA A 142 14.41 -13.04 4.88
C ALA A 142 13.46 -14.17 4.44
N PHE A 143 12.32 -13.83 3.82
CA PHE A 143 11.30 -14.81 3.40
C PHE A 143 11.82 -15.76 2.32
N ARG A 144 12.63 -15.27 1.38
CA ARG A 144 13.27 -16.14 0.38
C ARG A 144 14.18 -17.20 1.00
N LYS A 145 14.79 -16.90 2.15
CA LYS A 145 15.70 -17.82 2.87
C LYS A 145 14.94 -18.87 3.69
N VAL A 146 13.71 -18.60 4.14
CA VAL A 146 12.94 -19.50 5.02
C VAL A 146 12.76 -20.90 4.41
N ARG A 147 12.38 -20.98 3.13
CA ARG A 147 12.28 -22.26 2.41
C ARG A 147 13.03 -22.21 1.09
N LYS A 148 14.21 -22.82 1.07
CA LYS A 148 14.99 -22.98 -0.16
C LYS A 148 14.32 -24.00 -1.07
N SER A 149 14.28 -23.69 -2.36
CA SER A 149 13.86 -24.65 -3.38
C SER A 149 15.00 -25.63 -3.64
N LYS A 150 14.67 -26.84 -4.11
CA LYS A 150 15.66 -27.81 -4.61
C LYS A 150 16.45 -27.27 -5.81
N SER A 151 15.91 -26.28 -6.52
CA SER A 151 16.61 -25.54 -7.58
C SER A 151 16.80 -24.07 -7.18
N LYS A 152 18.00 -23.54 -7.36
CA LYS A 152 18.33 -22.12 -7.08
C LYS A 152 17.57 -21.16 -7.99
N ASP A 153 17.18 -21.63 -9.17
CA ASP A 153 16.54 -20.82 -10.21
C ASP A 153 15.10 -20.43 -9.83
N VAL A 154 14.38 -21.30 -9.11
CA VAL A 154 12.94 -21.14 -8.82
C VAL A 154 12.64 -21.00 -7.33
N CYS A 155 11.48 -20.44 -7.00
CA CYS A 155 10.98 -20.45 -5.62
C CYS A 155 10.52 -21.85 -5.18
N SER A 156 10.33 -22.02 -3.89
CA SER A 156 9.85 -23.26 -3.29
C SER A 156 8.35 -23.49 -3.49
N MET A 157 7.58 -22.47 -3.89
CA MET A 157 6.13 -22.54 -4.07
C MET A 157 5.75 -23.49 -5.23
N CYS A 158 6.28 -23.27 -6.44
CA CYS A 158 5.95 -24.11 -7.61
C CYS A 158 7.08 -25.06 -8.03
N GLY A 159 8.32 -24.80 -7.60
CA GLY A 159 9.47 -25.64 -7.91
C GLY A 159 9.62 -25.91 -9.41
N LYS A 160 9.56 -27.19 -9.80
CA LYS A 160 9.71 -27.62 -11.21
C LYS A 160 8.58 -27.12 -12.11
N LEU A 161 7.40 -26.85 -11.56
CA LEU A 161 6.21 -26.35 -12.27
C LEU A 161 6.18 -24.81 -12.34
N CYS A 162 7.34 -24.15 -12.23
CA CYS A 162 7.41 -22.70 -12.33
C CYS A 162 7.09 -22.27 -13.77
N VAL A 163 6.07 -21.42 -13.92
CA VAL A 163 5.60 -20.90 -15.21
C VAL A 163 6.69 -20.21 -16.03
N TYR A 164 7.67 -19.58 -15.37
CA TYR A 164 8.78 -18.92 -16.06
C TYR A 164 9.88 -19.89 -16.53
N ARG A 165 9.81 -21.16 -16.14
CA ARG A 165 10.75 -22.23 -16.54
C ARG A 165 10.23 -23.06 -17.71
N MET A 166 8.95 -22.95 -18.05
CA MET A 166 8.28 -23.75 -19.08
C MET A 166 8.40 -23.14 -20.49
N HIS A 167 9.23 -22.10 -20.65
CA HIS A 167 9.56 -21.43 -21.91
C HIS A 167 11.06 -21.21 -22.01
#